data_AF-A0A257YL05-F1
#
_entry.id   AF-A0A257YL05-F1
#
_cell.length_a   1.000
_cell.length_b   1.000
_cell.length_c   1.000
_cell.angle_alpha   90.00
_cell.angle_beta   90.00
_cell.angle_gamma   90.00
#
_symmetry.space_group_name_H-M   'P 1'
#
loop_
_entity.id
_entity.type
_entity.pdbx_description
1 polymer ?
#
loop_
_entity_poly.entity_id
_entity_poly.type
_entity_poly.pdbx_seq_one_letter_code
_entity_poly.pdbx_strand_id
1 'polypeptide(L)'
;MLAALVLAGCATNVNVQGRRLNLEGPPGREREGILRADPSKVVAAELAFARLAQEKGQWTAFAQTATDNAVMFVPQPVVARQWLRRQANPAQAVKWQPHQVWSSCDGSMAVTKGAWQRPDGSVGYFTTVWERQRRGEYKWVMDQGDTLAQPLAAPEMIAASAADCGGQPTPPADLLAGPEDQIRAGTARDGTLRWQVVVKPDGSRRVIVRRWDGSAWRDALDEQVAAG
;
A
#
# COMPACT_ATOMS: atom_id res chain seq x y z
N MET A 1 -43.40 -47.90 60.90
CA MET A 1 -44.26 -48.98 60.36
C MET A 1 -44.99 -48.44 59.14
N LEU A 2 -44.79 -49.07 57.98
CA LEU A 2 -45.63 -49.19 56.77
C LEU A 2 -46.31 -47.91 56.20
N ALA A 3 -46.39 -47.65 54.89
CA ALA A 3 -46.32 -48.51 53.72
C ALA A 3 -45.94 -47.70 52.46
N ALA A 4 -45.39 -48.42 51.48
CA ALA A 4 -45.10 -47.95 50.13
C ALA A 4 -46.37 -47.76 49.29
N LEU A 5 -46.34 -46.83 48.33
CA LEU A 5 -47.17 -46.90 47.12
C LEU A 5 -46.29 -46.59 45.89
N VAL A 6 -46.22 -47.56 45.00
CA VAL A 6 -45.65 -47.49 43.65
C VAL A 6 -46.78 -47.04 42.71
N LEU A 7 -46.50 -46.18 41.70
CA LEU A 7 -46.95 -46.39 40.31
C LEU A 7 -46.58 -45.26 39.34
N ALA A 8 -46.29 -45.74 38.12
CA ALA A 8 -46.53 -45.15 36.81
C ALA A 8 -45.61 -44.03 36.31
N GLY A 9 -44.73 -44.42 35.39
CA GLY A 9 -44.05 -43.50 34.50
C GLY A 9 -44.98 -42.96 33.41
N CYS A 10 -44.65 -41.77 32.93
CA CYS A 10 -44.88 -41.34 31.56
C CYS A 10 -43.54 -40.81 31.05
N ALA A 11 -42.91 -41.56 30.13
CA ALA A 11 -41.81 -41.05 29.35
C ALA A 11 -42.34 -40.02 28.37
N THR A 12 -41.93 -38.75 28.50
CA THR A 12 -42.07 -37.76 27.44
C THR A 12 -40.70 -37.55 26.81
N ASN A 13 -40.46 -38.29 25.72
CA ASN A 13 -39.38 -38.01 24.78
C ASN A 13 -39.68 -36.67 24.09
N VAL A 14 -39.14 -35.58 24.63
CA VAL A 14 -39.07 -34.31 23.90
C VAL A 14 -37.78 -34.30 23.11
N ASN A 15 -37.85 -34.82 21.89
CA ASN A 15 -36.85 -34.64 20.87
C ASN A 15 -37.10 -33.29 20.19
N VAL A 16 -36.52 -32.21 20.71
CA VAL A 16 -36.41 -30.96 19.95
C VAL A 16 -35.04 -30.98 19.30
N GLN A 17 -35.05 -31.40 18.04
CA GLN A 17 -33.92 -31.29 17.12
C GLN A 17 -33.41 -29.84 17.14
N GLY A 18 -32.28 -29.63 17.80
CA GLY A 18 -31.47 -28.44 17.63
C GLY A 18 -31.09 -28.37 16.16
N ARG A 19 -31.75 -27.47 15.42
CA ARG A 19 -31.39 -27.12 14.05
C ARG A 19 -30.01 -26.46 14.11
N ARG A 20 -28.94 -27.26 14.11
CA ARG A 20 -27.60 -26.78 13.82
C ARG A 20 -27.64 -26.22 12.41
N LEU A 21 -27.61 -24.89 12.30
CA LEU A 21 -27.25 -24.24 11.05
C LEU A 21 -25.81 -24.67 10.76
N ASN A 22 -25.65 -25.65 9.88
CA ASN A 22 -24.35 -26.02 9.33
C ASN A 22 -23.86 -24.84 8.48
N LEU A 23 -23.15 -23.91 9.13
CA LEU A 23 -22.30 -22.91 8.49
C LEU A 23 -20.94 -23.54 8.22
N GLU A 24 -20.93 -24.56 7.35
CA GLU A 24 -19.69 -25.03 6.72
C GLU A 24 -19.66 -24.45 5.31
N GLY A 25 -19.42 -23.14 5.25
CA GLY A 25 -18.94 -22.51 4.03
C GLY A 25 -17.51 -22.96 3.72
N PRO A 26 -17.09 -23.01 2.44
CA PRO A 26 -15.75 -23.46 2.09
C PRO A 26 -14.68 -22.57 2.76
N PRO A 27 -13.61 -23.15 3.34
CA PRO A 27 -12.56 -22.38 3.99
C PRO A 27 -11.75 -21.65 2.91
N GLY A 28 -12.11 -20.38 2.64
CA GLY A 28 -11.35 -19.57 1.70
C GLY A 28 -11.98 -18.26 1.27
N ARG A 29 -13.31 -18.18 1.13
CA ARG A 29 -13.97 -16.98 0.56
C ARG A 29 -14.40 -15.91 1.57
N GLU A 30 -14.66 -16.28 2.82
CA GLU A 30 -15.18 -15.31 3.81
C GLU A 30 -14.11 -14.38 4.41
N ARG A 31 -12.82 -14.75 4.34
CA ARG A 31 -11.72 -13.89 4.84
C ARG A 31 -11.30 -12.78 3.88
N GLU A 32 -11.62 -12.89 2.59
CA GLU A 32 -11.34 -11.85 1.59
C GLU A 32 -12.44 -10.76 1.57
N GLY A 33 -13.60 -11.03 2.17
CA GLY A 33 -14.78 -10.17 2.12
C GLY A 33 -14.78 -8.92 3.02
N ILE A 34 -13.79 -8.71 3.89
CA ILE A 34 -13.66 -7.44 4.65
C ILE A 34 -12.20 -7.05 4.82
N LEU A 35 -11.44 -6.99 3.72
CA LEU A 35 -10.20 -6.23 3.73
C LEU A 35 -10.55 -4.75 3.52
N ARG A 36 -10.08 -3.90 4.44
CA ARG A 36 -10.26 -2.45 4.41
C ARG A 36 -8.92 -1.76 4.55
N ALA A 37 -8.84 -0.54 4.05
CA ALA A 37 -7.73 0.36 4.26
C ALA A 37 -7.38 0.46 5.75
N ASP A 38 -6.10 0.31 6.06
CA ASP A 38 -5.53 0.55 7.38
C ASP A 38 -4.29 1.44 7.19
N PRO A 39 -4.46 2.78 7.16
CA PRO A 39 -3.35 3.70 6.92
C PRO A 39 -2.24 3.56 7.95
N SER A 40 -2.56 3.20 9.20
CA SER A 40 -1.58 3.00 10.27
C SER A 40 -0.60 1.87 9.94
N LYS A 41 -1.05 0.79 9.28
CA LYS A 41 -0.14 -0.28 8.80
C LYS A 41 0.81 0.20 7.71
N VAL A 42 0.37 1.10 6.83
CA VAL A 42 1.20 1.67 5.76
C VAL A 42 2.25 2.62 6.36
N VAL A 43 1.83 3.49 7.28
CA VAL A 43 2.75 4.35 8.04
C VAL A 43 3.78 3.51 8.79
N ALA A 44 3.36 2.44 9.45
CA ALA A 44 4.28 1.54 10.14
C ALA A 44 5.27 0.86 9.19
N ALA A 45 4.83 0.47 7.99
CA ALA A 45 5.71 -0.10 6.96
C ALA A 45 6.76 0.91 6.47
N GLU A 46 6.36 2.17 6.23
CA GLU A 46 7.27 3.26 5.83
C GLU A 46 8.30 3.54 6.92
N LEU A 47 7.87 3.68 8.18
CA LEU A 47 8.78 3.93 9.29
C LEU A 47 9.73 2.75 9.54
N ALA A 48 9.25 1.51 9.39
CA ALA A 48 10.08 0.32 9.48
C ALA A 48 11.10 0.27 8.34
N PHE A 49 10.73 0.69 7.13
CA PHE A 49 11.63 0.81 5.99
C PHE A 49 12.72 1.87 6.23
N ALA A 50 12.33 3.07 6.67
CA ALA A 50 13.26 4.14 7.05
C ALA A 50 14.25 3.67 8.12
N ARG A 51 13.74 3.02 9.17
CA ARG A 51 14.57 2.46 10.25
C ARG A 51 15.53 1.39 9.73
N LEU A 52 15.07 0.47 8.89
CA LEU A 52 15.91 -0.58 8.31
C LEU A 52 17.08 0.00 7.52
N ALA A 53 16.86 1.10 6.79
CA ALA A 53 17.92 1.79 6.05
C ALA A 53 18.99 2.39 6.97
N GLN A 54 18.59 2.94 8.12
CA GLN A 54 19.53 3.44 9.12
C GLN A 54 20.31 2.29 9.80
N GLU A 55 19.67 1.16 10.06
CA GLU A 55 20.28 0.06 10.82
C GLU A 55 21.11 -0.92 9.97
N LYS A 56 20.71 -1.15 8.71
CA LYS A 56 21.27 -2.20 7.83
C LYS A 56 21.83 -1.67 6.51
N GLY A 57 21.73 -0.36 6.28
CA GLY A 57 22.14 0.30 5.05
C GLY A 57 20.98 0.52 4.08
N GLN A 58 21.05 1.64 3.36
CA GLN A 58 20.00 2.12 2.48
C GLN A 58 19.61 1.12 1.39
N TRP A 59 20.53 0.71 0.53
CA TRP A 59 20.24 -0.20 -0.58
C TRP A 59 19.89 -1.62 -0.10
N THR A 60 20.42 -2.03 1.05
CA THR A 60 19.96 -3.25 1.74
C THR A 60 18.48 -3.17 2.06
N ALA A 61 18.04 -2.07 2.69
CA ALA A 61 16.66 -1.89 3.08
C ALA A 61 15.73 -1.84 1.86
N PHE A 62 16.10 -1.05 0.84
CA PHE A 62 15.35 -0.95 -0.41
C PHE A 62 15.14 -2.33 -1.05
N ALA A 63 16.20 -3.15 -1.17
CA ALA A 63 16.09 -4.47 -1.77
C ALA A 63 15.20 -5.43 -0.96
N GLN A 64 15.24 -5.36 0.37
CA GLN A 64 14.47 -6.24 1.26
C GLN A 64 12.98 -5.90 1.25
N THR A 65 12.62 -4.62 1.24
CA THR A 65 11.22 -4.15 1.31
C THR A 65 10.53 -4.09 -0.05
N ALA A 66 11.28 -4.18 -1.16
CA ALA A 66 10.75 -4.22 -2.52
C ALA A 66 10.03 -5.53 -2.86
N THR A 67 8.93 -5.45 -3.61
CA THR A 67 8.45 -6.59 -4.42
C THR A 67 9.49 -6.99 -5.48
N ASP A 68 9.32 -8.17 -6.09
CA ASP A 68 10.34 -8.68 -7.03
C ASP A 68 10.47 -7.84 -8.31
N ASN A 69 9.36 -7.24 -8.74
CA ASN A 69 9.28 -6.41 -9.94
C ASN A 69 9.14 -4.91 -9.62
N ALA A 70 9.48 -4.50 -8.39
CA ALA A 70 9.37 -3.11 -8.00
C ALA A 70 10.22 -2.21 -8.90
N VAL A 71 9.71 -1.03 -9.23
CA VAL A 71 10.39 -0.06 -10.09
C VAL A 71 10.98 1.09 -9.28
N MET A 72 12.18 1.53 -9.66
CA MET A 72 12.81 2.77 -9.20
C MET A 72 13.41 3.53 -10.40
N PHE A 73 13.79 4.79 -10.21
CA PHE A 73 14.19 5.68 -11.30
C PHE A 73 15.61 6.21 -11.10
N VAL A 74 16.53 5.92 -12.03
CA VAL A 74 17.97 6.24 -11.91
C VAL A 74 18.68 6.62 -13.24
N PRO A 75 18.26 7.69 -13.95
CA PRO A 75 17.00 8.42 -13.86
C PRO A 75 15.86 7.71 -14.62
N GLN A 76 16.21 6.77 -15.50
CA GLN A 76 15.28 5.91 -16.24
C GLN A 76 14.75 4.78 -15.33
N PRO A 77 13.57 4.20 -15.65
CA PRO A 77 12.98 3.14 -14.82
C PRO A 77 13.81 1.86 -14.89
N VAL A 78 14.11 1.28 -13.73
CA VAL A 78 14.81 0.00 -13.58
C VAL A 78 14.06 -0.93 -12.65
N VAL A 79 14.23 -2.25 -12.84
CA VAL A 79 13.81 -3.23 -11.84
C VAL A 79 14.71 -3.08 -10.62
N ALA A 80 14.15 -2.61 -9.51
CA ALA A 80 14.91 -2.16 -8.36
C ALA A 80 15.84 -3.23 -7.80
N ARG A 81 15.34 -4.45 -7.56
CA ARG A 81 16.16 -5.55 -7.04
C ARG A 81 17.33 -5.91 -7.96
N GLN A 82 17.16 -5.82 -9.27
CA GLN A 82 18.25 -6.11 -10.21
C GLN A 82 19.32 -5.02 -10.17
N TRP A 83 18.90 -3.75 -10.11
CA TRP A 83 19.82 -2.63 -10.04
C TRP A 83 20.57 -2.56 -8.69
N LEU A 84 19.84 -2.73 -7.58
CA LEU A 84 20.36 -2.63 -6.20
C LEU A 84 21.39 -3.72 -5.86
N ARG A 85 21.29 -4.92 -6.45
CA ARG A 85 22.28 -6.01 -6.24
C ARG A 85 23.70 -5.61 -6.64
N ARG A 86 23.86 -4.59 -7.47
CA ARG A 86 25.15 -4.07 -7.95
C ARG A 86 25.65 -2.86 -7.16
N GLN A 87 24.89 -2.38 -6.17
CA GLN A 87 25.20 -1.16 -5.45
C GLN A 87 25.77 -1.47 -4.06
N ALA A 88 26.81 -0.73 -3.68
CA ALA A 88 27.27 -0.67 -2.30
C ALA A 88 26.42 0.34 -1.53
N ASN A 89 26.13 0.06 -0.26
CA ASN A 89 25.44 1.03 0.59
C ASN A 89 26.29 2.31 0.72
N PRO A 90 25.67 3.50 0.69
CA PRO A 90 26.37 4.73 1.05
C PRO A 90 26.80 4.66 2.53
N ALA A 91 27.85 5.40 2.88
CA ALA A 91 28.37 5.44 4.25
C ALA A 91 27.32 5.92 5.28
N GLN A 92 26.43 6.82 4.84
CA GLN A 92 25.32 7.31 5.63
C GLN A 92 24.04 7.23 4.79
N ALA A 93 22.99 6.65 5.36
CA ALA A 93 21.69 6.55 4.71
C ALA A 93 20.95 7.90 4.75
N VAL A 94 20.16 8.16 3.71
CA VAL A 94 19.18 9.24 3.69
C VAL A 94 18.18 9.04 4.83
N LYS A 95 17.75 10.13 5.47
CA LYS A 95 16.66 10.12 6.46
C LYS A 95 15.38 10.54 5.77
N TRP A 96 14.26 9.90 6.07
CA TRP A 96 12.97 10.29 5.53
C TRP A 96 11.83 9.96 6.49
N GLN A 97 10.70 10.64 6.29
CA GLN A 97 9.49 10.41 7.04
C GLN A 97 8.24 10.70 6.18
N PRO A 98 7.17 9.88 6.29
CA PRO A 98 5.92 10.13 5.60
C PRO A 98 5.22 11.36 6.17
N HIS A 99 4.63 12.16 5.29
CA HIS A 99 3.77 13.30 5.63
C HIS A 99 2.30 13.02 5.27
N GLN A 100 2.05 12.21 4.24
CA GLN A 100 0.72 11.90 3.73
C GLN A 100 0.62 10.44 3.28
N VAL A 101 -0.57 9.85 3.45
CA VAL A 101 -0.90 8.49 3.01
C VAL A 101 -2.24 8.47 2.29
N TRP A 102 -2.29 7.85 1.12
CA TRP A 102 -3.52 7.51 0.40
C TRP A 102 -3.63 6.01 0.22
N SER A 103 -4.81 5.43 0.47
CA SER A 103 -5.04 3.99 0.33
C SER A 103 -6.20 3.68 -0.61
N SER A 104 -6.18 2.51 -1.25
CA SER A 104 -7.38 1.90 -1.85
C SER A 104 -8.39 1.56 -0.76
N CYS A 105 -9.67 1.44 -1.10
CA CYS A 105 -10.74 1.10 -0.17
C CYS A 105 -10.44 -0.22 0.56
N ASP A 106 -9.97 -1.23 -0.18
CA ASP A 106 -9.64 -2.56 0.33
C ASP A 106 -8.27 -2.66 1.03
N GLY A 107 -7.47 -1.58 0.96
CA GLY A 107 -6.10 -1.55 1.48
C GLY A 107 -5.14 -2.49 0.75
N SER A 108 -5.45 -2.93 -0.47
CA SER A 108 -4.51 -3.70 -1.29
C SER A 108 -3.35 -2.87 -1.79
N MET A 109 -3.55 -1.56 -1.95
CA MET A 109 -2.54 -0.62 -2.39
C MET A 109 -2.60 0.66 -1.57
N ALA A 110 -1.45 1.27 -1.33
CA ALA A 110 -1.35 2.58 -0.71
C ALA A 110 -0.17 3.38 -1.28
N VAL A 111 -0.18 4.68 -1.06
CA VAL A 111 0.88 5.61 -1.46
C VAL A 111 1.26 6.44 -0.25
N THR A 112 2.56 6.53 0.02
CA THR A 112 3.14 7.45 1.00
C THR A 112 3.87 8.56 0.26
N LYS A 113 3.73 9.79 0.74
CA LYS A 113 4.53 10.94 0.31
C LYS A 113 5.13 11.60 1.53
N GLY A 114 6.37 12.04 1.44
CA GLY A 114 7.03 12.70 2.54
C GLY A 114 8.34 13.38 2.14
N ALA A 115 9.07 13.82 3.15
CA ALA A 115 10.35 14.51 2.96
C ALA A 115 11.52 13.57 3.22
N TRP A 116 12.62 13.81 2.52
CA TRP A 116 13.91 13.21 2.83
C TRP A 116 14.99 14.29 3.04
N GLN A 117 16.02 13.94 3.81
CA GLN A 117 17.20 14.76 4.07
C GLN A 117 18.46 13.90 3.99
N ARG A 118 19.48 14.39 3.29
CA ARG A 118 20.79 13.73 3.19
C ARG A 118 21.81 14.38 4.14
N PRO A 119 22.91 13.67 4.46
CA PRO A 119 23.97 14.21 5.32
C PRO A 119 24.67 15.46 4.78
N ASP A 120 24.63 15.67 3.45
CA ASP A 120 25.21 16.85 2.79
C ASP A 120 24.31 18.11 2.89
N GLY A 121 23.17 18.01 3.58
CA GLY A 121 22.20 19.09 3.72
C GLY A 121 21.21 19.21 2.57
N SER A 122 21.35 18.40 1.50
CA SER A 122 20.32 18.34 0.46
C SER A 122 19.02 17.75 1.01
N VAL A 123 17.91 18.28 0.51
CA VAL A 123 16.56 17.92 0.93
C VAL A 123 15.70 17.63 -0.28
N GLY A 124 14.62 16.90 -0.08
CA GLY A 124 13.67 16.67 -1.15
C GLY A 124 12.43 15.95 -0.69
N TYR A 125 11.72 15.37 -1.65
CA TYR A 125 10.53 14.57 -1.40
C TYR A 125 10.69 13.15 -1.93
N PHE A 126 9.91 12.23 -1.37
CA PHE A 126 9.73 10.90 -1.89
C PHE A 126 8.25 10.60 -2.09
N THR A 127 7.99 9.66 -2.99
CA THR A 127 6.70 9.00 -3.18
C THR A 127 6.95 7.51 -3.30
N THR A 128 6.33 6.73 -2.42
CA THR A 128 6.44 5.25 -2.41
C THR A 128 5.05 4.65 -2.58
N VAL A 129 4.91 3.71 -3.52
CA VAL A 129 3.68 2.93 -3.69
C VAL A 129 3.86 1.57 -3.06
N TRP A 130 2.94 1.21 -2.17
CA TRP A 130 2.91 -0.01 -1.39
C TRP A 130 1.85 -0.96 -1.89
N GLU A 131 2.18 -2.24 -1.92
CA GLU A 131 1.23 -3.33 -2.18
C GLU A 131 1.15 -4.26 -0.97
N ARG A 132 -0.08 -4.48 -0.51
CA ARG A 132 -0.35 -5.45 0.56
C ARG A 132 -0.26 -6.86 0.00
N GLN A 133 0.73 -7.59 0.51
CA GLN A 133 1.02 -8.96 0.19
C GLN A 133 0.01 -9.90 0.86
N ARG A 134 0.05 -11.19 0.49
CA ARG A 134 -0.93 -12.20 0.92
C ARG A 134 -1.00 -12.39 2.44
N ARG A 135 0.11 -12.23 3.17
CA ARG A 135 0.12 -12.35 4.64
C ARG A 135 -0.14 -11.02 5.35
N GLY A 136 -0.41 -9.95 4.59
CA GLY A 136 -0.83 -8.65 5.08
C GLY A 136 0.31 -7.65 5.30
N GLU A 137 1.56 -8.06 5.12
CA GLU A 137 2.73 -7.20 5.04
C GLU A 137 2.65 -6.32 3.79
N TYR A 138 3.21 -5.11 3.87
CA TYR A 138 3.36 -4.24 2.72
C TYR A 138 4.78 -4.34 2.16
N LYS A 139 4.87 -4.42 0.84
CA LYS A 139 6.11 -4.30 0.08
C LYS A 139 5.92 -3.23 -0.98
N TRP A 140 6.93 -2.42 -1.24
CA TRP A 140 6.80 -1.36 -2.22
C TRP A 140 6.94 -1.89 -3.65
N VAL A 141 6.19 -1.29 -4.58
CA VAL A 141 6.13 -1.62 -6.01
C VAL A 141 6.67 -0.49 -6.88
N MET A 142 6.68 0.74 -6.38
CA MET A 142 7.31 1.90 -7.01
C MET A 142 7.90 2.77 -5.92
N ASP A 143 9.14 3.23 -6.12
CA ASP A 143 9.75 4.26 -5.29
C ASP A 143 10.40 5.33 -6.16
N GLN A 144 10.16 6.59 -5.84
CA GLN A 144 10.69 7.72 -6.57
C GLN A 144 10.85 8.94 -5.65
N GLY A 145 11.71 9.87 -6.03
CA GLY A 145 11.83 11.16 -5.37
C GLY A 145 12.65 12.14 -6.19
N ASP A 146 12.68 13.39 -5.75
CA ASP A 146 13.53 14.42 -6.32
C ASP A 146 14.02 15.39 -5.23
N THR A 147 15.06 16.14 -5.56
CA THR A 147 15.63 17.19 -4.71
C THR A 147 14.75 18.44 -4.77
N LEU A 148 14.63 19.14 -3.64
CA LEU A 148 13.92 20.40 -3.55
C LEU A 148 14.88 21.51 -3.13
N ALA A 149 14.61 22.74 -3.59
CA ALA A 149 15.33 23.93 -3.14
C ALA A 149 15.05 24.26 -1.67
N GLN A 150 13.88 23.88 -1.17
CA GLN A 150 13.45 24.10 0.21
C GLN A 150 12.83 22.81 0.77
N PRO A 151 12.95 22.54 2.07
CA PRO A 151 12.36 21.36 2.68
C PRO A 151 10.83 21.41 2.60
N LEU A 152 10.19 20.26 2.42
CA LEU A 152 8.74 20.17 2.58
C LEU A 152 8.35 20.52 4.02
N ALA A 153 7.29 21.33 4.16
CA ALA A 153 6.69 21.60 5.46
C ALA A 153 6.23 20.28 6.10
N ALA A 154 6.72 20.01 7.31
CA ALA A 154 6.32 18.85 8.09
C ALA A 154 4.94 19.11 8.70
N PRO A 155 3.95 18.21 8.49
CA PRO A 155 2.66 18.34 9.15
C PRO A 155 2.78 17.92 10.63
N GLU A 156 1.90 18.44 11.48
CA GLU A 156 1.81 18.02 12.90
C GLU A 156 1.40 16.54 13.04
N MET A 157 0.56 16.07 12.12
CA MET A 157 0.11 14.68 12.03
C MET A 157 0.20 14.21 10.59
N ILE A 158 0.55 12.94 10.40
CA ILE A 158 0.54 12.31 9.07
C ILE A 158 -0.90 12.26 8.58
N ALA A 159 -1.19 12.96 7.47
CA ALA A 159 -2.53 12.96 6.90
C ALA A 159 -2.83 11.61 6.23
N ALA A 160 -4.02 11.07 6.44
CA ALA A 160 -4.45 9.80 5.86
C ALA A 160 -5.79 9.93 5.16
N SER A 161 -5.90 9.35 3.97
CA SER A 161 -7.14 9.28 3.19
C SER A 161 -7.28 7.90 2.54
N ALA A 162 -8.48 7.32 2.55
CA ALA A 162 -8.77 6.03 1.93
C ALA A 162 -9.84 6.18 0.85
N ALA A 163 -9.71 5.49 -0.27
CA ALA A 163 -10.70 5.50 -1.36
C ALA A 163 -12.08 5.09 -0.83
N ASP A 164 -13.14 5.63 -1.43
CA ASP A 164 -14.48 5.17 -1.12
C ASP A 164 -14.69 3.76 -1.69
N CYS A 165 -15.52 2.99 -1.01
CA CYS A 165 -15.83 1.60 -1.33
C CYS A 165 -17.10 1.43 -2.16
N GLY A 166 -17.89 2.50 -2.32
CA GLY A 166 -19.12 2.53 -3.08
C GLY A 166 -18.89 2.62 -4.58
N GLY A 167 -19.82 2.04 -5.34
CA GLY A 167 -19.77 2.04 -6.80
C GLY A 167 -18.82 1.00 -7.40
N GLN A 168 -18.63 1.09 -8.72
CA GLN A 168 -17.69 0.27 -9.48
C GLN A 168 -16.87 1.23 -10.36
N PRO A 169 -15.65 1.63 -9.93
CA PRO A 169 -14.84 2.57 -10.69
C PRO A 169 -14.43 1.98 -12.03
N THR A 170 -14.82 2.64 -13.12
CA THR A 170 -14.20 2.39 -14.43
C THR A 170 -12.81 3.04 -14.47
N PRO A 171 -11.87 2.59 -15.32
CA PRO A 171 -10.60 3.29 -15.52
C PRO A 171 -10.78 4.80 -15.74
N PRO A 172 -9.91 5.67 -15.16
CA PRO A 172 -9.95 7.10 -15.42
C PRO A 172 -9.74 7.37 -16.92
N ALA A 173 -10.48 8.33 -17.48
CA ALA A 173 -10.34 8.70 -18.88
C ALA A 173 -9.05 9.52 -19.15
N ASP A 174 -8.47 10.11 -18.11
CA ASP A 174 -7.35 11.05 -18.14
C ASP A 174 -6.01 10.40 -17.78
N LEU A 175 -5.82 9.12 -18.12
CA LEU A 175 -4.51 8.48 -18.01
C LEU A 175 -3.49 9.21 -18.87
N LEU A 176 -2.25 9.30 -18.37
CA LEU A 176 -1.15 9.93 -19.11
C LEU A 176 -0.88 9.13 -20.39
N ALA A 177 -0.81 9.84 -21.51
CA ALA A 177 -0.39 9.29 -22.79
C ALA A 177 1.14 9.19 -22.85
N GLY A 178 1.63 8.14 -23.50
CA GLY A 178 3.06 7.94 -23.75
C GLY A 178 3.32 6.59 -24.43
N PRO A 179 4.53 6.37 -24.96
CA PRO A 179 4.98 5.06 -25.41
C PRO A 179 4.93 4.03 -24.27
N GLU A 180 4.61 2.77 -24.59
CA GLU A 180 4.42 1.70 -23.58
C GLU A 180 5.68 1.48 -22.73
N ASP A 181 6.86 1.55 -23.34
CA ASP A 181 8.16 1.39 -22.67
C ASP A 181 8.47 2.53 -21.67
N GLN A 182 7.82 3.69 -21.82
CA GLN A 182 7.94 4.86 -20.96
C GLN A 182 6.92 4.90 -19.83
N ILE A 183 5.90 4.04 -19.87
CA ILE A 183 4.83 4.00 -18.88
C ILE A 183 5.13 2.94 -17.81
N ARG A 184 5.00 3.32 -16.55
CA ARG A 184 4.88 2.38 -15.42
C ARG A 184 3.59 2.67 -14.70
N ALA A 185 2.80 1.65 -14.38
CA ALA A 185 1.49 1.84 -13.77
C ALA A 185 1.13 0.67 -12.87
N GLY A 186 0.15 0.90 -12.01
CA GLY A 186 -0.45 -0.15 -11.20
C GLY A 186 -1.83 0.28 -10.71
N THR A 187 -2.62 -0.71 -10.31
CA THR A 187 -3.99 -0.52 -9.85
C THR A 187 -4.22 -1.42 -8.65
N ALA A 188 -4.90 -0.90 -7.63
CA ALA A 188 -5.37 -1.67 -6.48
C ALA A 188 -6.27 -2.83 -6.93
N ARG A 189 -6.34 -3.90 -6.12
CA ARG A 189 -7.16 -5.09 -6.44
C ARG A 189 -8.64 -4.75 -6.57
N ASP A 190 -9.14 -3.80 -5.78
CA ASP A 190 -10.51 -3.30 -5.85
C ASP A 190 -10.72 -2.22 -6.93
N GLY A 191 -9.66 -1.82 -7.64
CA GLY A 191 -9.72 -0.82 -8.69
C GLY A 191 -9.92 0.63 -8.22
N THR A 192 -9.91 0.91 -6.90
CA THR A 192 -10.24 2.24 -6.33
C THR A 192 -9.05 3.18 -6.17
N LEU A 193 -7.82 2.68 -6.35
CA LEU A 193 -6.59 3.47 -6.37
C LEU A 193 -5.73 3.06 -7.57
N ARG A 194 -5.19 4.04 -8.28
CA ARG A 194 -4.36 3.83 -9.47
C ARG A 194 -3.18 4.78 -9.46
N TRP A 195 -2.04 4.31 -9.92
CA TRP A 195 -0.87 5.16 -10.13
C TRP A 195 -0.32 4.96 -11.54
N GLN A 196 0.28 6.00 -12.07
CA GLN A 196 0.98 5.97 -13.34
C GLN A 196 2.17 6.92 -13.30
N VAL A 197 3.26 6.50 -13.93
CA VAL A 197 4.44 7.31 -14.21
C VAL A 197 4.71 7.27 -15.70
N VAL A 198 4.89 8.44 -16.31
CA VAL A 198 5.43 8.58 -17.67
C VAL A 198 6.82 9.18 -17.57
N VAL A 199 7.82 8.47 -18.09
CA VAL A 199 9.23 8.91 -18.09
C VAL A 199 9.66 9.27 -19.49
N LYS A 200 10.15 10.49 -19.68
CA LYS A 200 10.67 10.96 -20.98
C LYS A 200 12.12 10.51 -21.17
N PRO A 201 12.64 10.55 -22.42
CA PRO A 201 14.04 10.22 -22.70
C PRO A 201 15.08 11.06 -21.93
N ASP A 202 14.75 12.31 -21.59
CA ASP A 202 15.58 13.20 -20.78
C ASP A 202 15.57 12.88 -19.27
N GLY A 203 14.85 11.82 -18.85
CA GLY A 203 14.73 11.42 -17.45
C GLY A 203 13.69 12.20 -16.66
N SER A 204 13.11 13.27 -17.22
CA SER A 204 11.97 13.94 -16.60
C SER A 204 10.77 13.00 -16.57
N ARG A 205 9.95 13.10 -15.52
CA ARG A 205 8.79 12.22 -15.35
C ARG A 205 7.63 12.91 -14.68
N ARG A 206 6.42 12.48 -15.03
CA ARG A 206 5.20 12.87 -14.33
C ARG A 206 4.62 11.66 -13.61
N VAL A 207 4.31 11.81 -12.33
CA VAL A 207 3.71 10.78 -11.49
C VAL A 207 2.31 11.23 -11.12
N ILE A 208 1.30 10.42 -11.45
CA ILE A 208 -0.07 10.67 -11.03
C ILE A 208 -0.58 9.52 -10.17
N VAL A 209 -1.37 9.85 -9.16
CA VAL A 209 -2.15 8.91 -8.37
C VAL A 209 -3.58 9.39 -8.33
N ARG A 210 -4.50 8.52 -8.74
CA ARG A 210 -5.94 8.75 -8.76
C ARG A 210 -6.60 7.85 -7.71
N ARG A 211 -7.56 8.41 -6.96
CA ARG A 211 -8.33 7.72 -5.93
C ARG A 211 -9.83 7.91 -6.19
N TRP A 212 -10.60 6.85 -6.02
CA TRP A 212 -12.06 6.89 -6.14
C TRP A 212 -12.70 7.51 -4.89
N ASP A 213 -13.66 8.41 -5.08
CA ASP A 213 -14.42 9.05 -3.99
C ASP A 213 -15.86 8.52 -3.82
N GLY A 214 -16.25 7.49 -4.58
CA GLY A 214 -17.60 6.94 -4.59
C GLY A 214 -18.39 7.33 -5.83
N SER A 215 -17.98 8.41 -6.49
CA SER A 215 -18.69 8.99 -7.65
C SER A 215 -17.76 9.38 -8.80
N ALA A 216 -16.53 9.78 -8.50
CA ALA A 216 -15.55 10.26 -9.47
C ALA A 216 -14.12 9.93 -9.03
N TRP A 217 -13.20 9.98 -9.99
CA TRP A 217 -11.77 9.96 -9.73
C TRP A 217 -11.30 11.32 -9.20
N ARG A 218 -10.49 11.28 -8.14
CA ARG A 218 -9.84 12.44 -7.53
C ARG A 218 -8.33 12.30 -7.57
N ASP A 219 -7.67 13.43 -7.62
CA ASP A 219 -6.23 13.52 -7.58
C ASP A 219 -5.79 13.30 -6.13
N ALA A 220 -5.09 12.20 -5.89
CA ALA A 220 -4.33 12.02 -4.66
C ALA A 220 -2.96 12.70 -4.78
N LEU A 221 -2.34 12.60 -5.97
CA LEU A 221 -1.02 13.12 -6.25
C LEU A 221 -0.88 13.41 -7.75
N ASP A 222 -0.24 14.52 -8.08
CA ASP A 222 0.23 14.86 -9.44
C ASP A 222 1.57 15.60 -9.28
N GLU A 223 2.65 14.92 -9.65
CA GLU A 223 4.02 15.38 -9.45
C GLU A 223 4.75 15.45 -10.77
N GLN A 224 5.58 16.49 -10.91
CA GLN A 224 6.52 16.63 -12.00
C GLN A 224 7.93 16.58 -11.42
N VAL A 225 8.77 15.76 -12.06
CA VAL A 225 10.19 15.61 -11.76
C VAL A 225 10.95 16.15 -12.96
N ALA A 226 11.90 17.05 -12.71
CA ALA A 226 12.73 17.63 -13.76
C ALA A 226 13.66 16.58 -14.39
N ALA A 227 14.23 16.91 -15.54
CA ALA A 227 15.32 16.12 -16.10
C ALA A 227 16.50 16.09 -15.11
N GLY A 228 17.13 14.92 -14.95
CA GLY A 228 18.24 14.68 -14.03
C GLY A 228 19.60 14.77 -14.68
#